data_AF-A0AAE5XLZ5-F1
#
_entry.id   AF-A0AAE5XLZ5-F1
#
_cell.length_a   1.000
_cell.length_b   1.000
_cell.length_c   1.000
_cell.angle_alpha   90.00
_cell.angle_beta   90.00
_cell.angle_gamma   90.00
#
_symmetry.space_group_name_H-M   'P 1'
#
loop_
_entity.id
_entity.type
_entity.pdbx_description
1 polymer ?
#
loop_
_entity_poly.entity_id
_entity_poly.type
_entity_poly.pdbx_seq_one_letter_code
_entity_poly.pdbx_strand_id
1 'polypeptide(L)'
;MQNKSTTMDLYSWRQQGEIYFWRYKNNPSNYAGWHLSADATGADSLILLLEQCIQIPDSLYRTLTLTKPDAAASVANCRDQVISFPKVKLIYTPDGKEQWTINETEGEPCLNISKQSAQILMQGLQDIKAGRGDYALGDKEHRLWFWWCLK
;
A
#
# COMPACT_ATOMS: atom_id res chain seq x y z
N MET A 1 1.73 -32.12 8.51
CA MET A 1 2.54 -31.54 7.42
C MET A 1 2.99 -30.17 7.86
N GLN A 2 4.28 -30.01 8.17
CA GLN A 2 4.85 -28.72 8.55
C GLN A 2 5.11 -27.92 7.27
N ASN A 3 4.33 -26.88 7.04
CA ASN A 3 4.70 -25.86 6.06
C ASN A 3 5.94 -25.16 6.62
N LYS A 4 7.10 -25.44 6.03
CA LYS A 4 8.30 -24.61 6.21
C LYS A 4 7.97 -23.25 5.62
N SER A 5 7.61 -22.28 6.46
CA SER A 5 7.73 -20.88 6.09
C SER A 5 9.21 -20.64 5.82
N THR A 6 9.58 -20.62 4.55
CA THR A 6 10.90 -20.19 4.11
C THR A 6 10.98 -18.70 4.44
N THR A 7 11.58 -18.36 5.58
CA THR A 7 11.96 -16.99 5.92
C THR A 7 12.94 -16.54 4.85
N MET A 8 12.44 -15.84 3.83
CA MET A 8 13.27 -15.22 2.82
C MET A 8 13.99 -14.06 3.51
N ASP A 9 15.29 -13.93 3.31
CA ASP A 9 16.02 -12.79 3.85
C ASP A 9 15.38 -11.50 3.28
N LEU A 10 14.86 -10.63 4.15
CA LEU A 10 14.25 -9.37 3.75
C LEU A 10 15.19 -8.52 2.88
N TYR A 11 16.51 -8.67 3.03
CA TYR A 11 17.51 -7.97 2.18
C TYR A 11 17.57 -8.53 0.76
N SER A 12 17.17 -9.78 0.56
CA SER A 12 17.08 -10.45 -0.74
C SER A 12 15.77 -10.17 -1.48
N TRP A 13 14.72 -9.72 -0.77
CA TRP A 13 13.43 -9.40 -1.38
C TRP A 13 13.60 -8.34 -2.48
N ARG A 14 12.93 -8.58 -3.60
CA ARG A 14 12.82 -7.64 -4.72
C ARG A 14 11.35 -7.53 -5.08
N GLN A 15 10.89 -6.30 -5.27
CA GLN A 15 9.54 -6.06 -5.73
C GLN A 15 9.33 -6.74 -7.09
N GLN A 16 8.21 -7.43 -7.21
CA GLN A 16 7.69 -7.97 -8.47
C GLN A 16 6.32 -7.35 -8.75
N GLY A 17 5.94 -7.25 -10.01
CA GLY A 17 4.66 -6.68 -10.40
C GLY A 17 4.54 -5.17 -10.15
N GLU A 18 3.33 -4.68 -10.32
CA GLU A 18 2.99 -3.27 -10.33
C GLU A 18 2.23 -2.90 -9.07
N ILE A 19 2.64 -1.80 -8.45
CA ILE A 19 1.99 -1.23 -7.28
C ILE A 19 1.62 0.20 -7.65
N TYR A 20 0.37 0.56 -7.41
CA TYR A 20 -0.19 1.86 -7.75
C TYR A 20 -0.55 2.57 -6.47
N PHE A 21 -0.06 3.80 -6.32
CA PHE A 21 -0.30 4.58 -5.13
C PHE A 21 -0.44 6.05 -5.47
N TRP A 22 -1.58 6.65 -5.09
CA TRP A 22 -1.93 8.00 -5.52
C TRP A 22 -2.89 8.71 -4.57
N ARG A 23 -3.05 10.01 -4.81
CA ARG A 23 -4.13 10.84 -4.25
C ARG A 23 -4.65 11.80 -5.32
N TYR A 24 -5.84 12.34 -5.12
CA TYR A 24 -6.38 13.39 -6.00
C TYR A 24 -5.90 14.78 -5.53
N LYS A 25 -5.52 15.64 -6.48
CA LYS A 25 -4.95 16.97 -6.20
C LYS A 25 -5.83 17.83 -5.31
N ASN A 26 -7.13 17.86 -5.57
CA ASN A 26 -8.10 18.68 -4.85
C ASN A 26 -8.78 17.94 -3.69
N ASN A 27 -8.38 16.69 -3.43
CA ASN A 27 -8.92 15.84 -2.36
C ASN A 27 -10.47 15.92 -2.24
N PRO A 28 -11.22 15.65 -3.32
CA PRO A 28 -12.66 15.80 -3.32
C PRO A 28 -13.29 14.90 -2.24
N SER A 29 -14.39 15.36 -1.63
CA SER A 29 -15.02 14.70 -0.46
C SER A 29 -15.29 13.21 -0.66
N ASN A 30 -15.59 12.80 -1.90
CA ASN A 30 -15.91 11.42 -2.25
C ASN A 30 -14.68 10.53 -2.48
N TYR A 31 -13.50 11.12 -2.71
CA TYR A 31 -12.24 10.42 -2.99
C TYR A 31 -11.10 10.88 -2.10
N ALA A 32 -11.44 11.37 -0.91
CA ALA A 32 -10.47 11.94 0.01
C ALA A 32 -9.49 10.89 0.52
N GLY A 33 -8.22 11.28 0.67
CA GLY A 33 -7.15 10.43 1.16
C GLY A 33 -6.28 9.83 0.04
N TRP A 34 -5.61 8.75 0.40
CA TRP A 34 -4.70 8.00 -0.45
C TRP A 34 -5.36 6.75 -0.97
N HIS A 35 -4.85 6.25 -2.08
CA HIS A 35 -5.40 5.12 -2.81
C HIS A 35 -4.28 4.15 -3.14
N LEU A 36 -4.54 2.86 -2.95
CA LEU A 36 -3.63 1.76 -3.22
C LEU A 36 -4.31 0.74 -4.12
N SER A 37 -3.57 0.26 -5.09
CA SER A 37 -3.90 -0.89 -5.90
C SER A 37 -2.63 -1.60 -6.36
N ALA A 38 -2.77 -2.78 -6.94
CA ALA A 38 -1.68 -3.58 -7.47
C ALA A 38 -2.21 -4.57 -8.50
N ASP A 39 -1.36 -5.00 -9.43
CA ASP A 39 -1.62 -6.22 -10.18
C ASP A 39 -1.48 -7.46 -9.26
N ALA A 40 -1.89 -8.63 -9.74
CA ALA A 40 -1.85 -9.84 -8.91
C ALA A 40 -0.43 -10.15 -8.39
N THR A 41 0.58 -9.93 -9.24
CA THR A 41 2.00 -10.15 -8.92
C THR A 41 2.49 -9.14 -7.86
N GLY A 42 2.14 -7.87 -8.01
CA GLY A 42 2.47 -6.78 -7.10
C GLY A 42 1.85 -6.95 -5.74
N ALA A 43 0.59 -7.39 -5.70
CA ALA A 43 -0.10 -7.70 -4.47
C ALA A 43 0.58 -8.86 -3.73
N ASP A 44 0.91 -9.96 -4.41
CA ASP A 44 1.64 -11.08 -3.81
C ASP A 44 3.04 -10.69 -3.33
N SER A 45 3.77 -9.90 -4.13
CA SER A 45 5.09 -9.41 -3.77
C SER A 45 5.04 -8.54 -2.51
N LEU A 46 4.04 -7.67 -2.37
CA LEU A 46 3.88 -6.79 -1.23
C LEU A 46 3.34 -7.53 0.00
N ILE A 47 2.43 -8.49 -0.16
CA ILE A 47 2.00 -9.38 0.93
C ILE A 47 3.20 -10.12 1.51
N LEU A 48 4.02 -10.74 0.66
CA LEU A 48 5.23 -11.44 1.11
C LEU A 48 6.16 -10.51 1.90
N LEU A 49 6.35 -9.26 1.44
CA LEU A 49 7.15 -8.27 2.18
C LEU A 49 6.57 -8.02 3.57
N LEU A 50 5.27 -7.77 3.66
CA LEU A 50 4.58 -7.47 4.92
C LEU A 50 4.60 -8.67 5.87
N GLU A 51 4.42 -9.90 5.36
CA GLU A 51 4.55 -11.14 6.13
C GLU A 51 5.93 -11.28 6.76
N GLN A 52 7.01 -10.92 6.06
CA GLN A 52 8.35 -10.93 6.61
C GLN A 52 8.54 -9.81 7.66
N CYS A 53 8.05 -8.60 7.39
CA CYS A 53 8.13 -7.49 8.33
C CYS A 53 7.54 -7.84 9.71
N ILE A 54 6.35 -8.46 9.75
CA ILE A 54 5.68 -8.77 11.02
C ILE A 54 6.38 -9.83 11.89
N GLN A 55 7.38 -10.53 11.35
CA GLN A 55 8.24 -11.45 12.09
C GLN A 55 9.47 -10.77 12.69
N ILE A 56 9.80 -9.56 12.25
CA ILE A 56 10.98 -8.82 12.68
C ILE A 56 10.60 -7.94 13.89
N PRO A 57 11.33 -8.04 15.01
CA PRO A 57 11.05 -7.25 16.21
C PRO A 57 11.52 -5.79 16.11
N ASP A 58 12.41 -5.50 15.15
CA ASP A 58 12.99 -4.17 14.96
C ASP A 58 12.29 -3.38 13.84
N SER A 59 12.38 -2.06 13.93
CA SER A 59 11.93 -1.18 12.86
C SER A 59 12.80 -1.31 11.61
N LEU A 60 12.18 -1.19 10.44
CA LEU A 60 12.87 -1.29 9.16
C LEU A 60 12.20 -0.44 8.09
N TYR A 61 12.87 -0.26 6.95
CA TYR A 61 12.25 0.36 5.80
C TYR A 61 12.56 -0.38 4.50
N ARG A 62 11.67 -0.22 3.52
CA ARG A 62 11.86 -0.62 2.12
C ARG A 62 11.31 0.46 1.20
N THR A 63 11.92 0.60 0.04
CA THR A 63 11.41 1.49 -1.01
C THR A 63 10.60 0.63 -1.98
N LEU A 64 9.34 1.00 -2.18
CA LEU A 64 8.49 0.43 -3.22
C LEU A 64 8.59 1.31 -4.46
N THR A 65 8.80 0.70 -5.62
CA THR A 65 8.64 1.38 -6.90
C THR A 65 7.16 1.42 -7.24
N LEU A 66 6.69 2.58 -7.70
CA LEU A 66 5.29 2.80 -8.00
C LEU A 66 5.09 2.96 -9.51
N THR A 67 4.12 2.22 -10.03
CA THR A 67 3.61 2.42 -11.38
C THR A 67 2.67 3.61 -11.35
N LYS A 68 2.85 4.53 -12.31
CA LYS A 68 1.92 5.63 -12.48
C LYS A 68 0.55 5.05 -12.87
N PRO A 69 -0.52 5.31 -12.10
CA PRO A 69 -1.86 4.93 -12.53
C PRO A 69 -2.14 5.64 -13.85
N ASP A 70 -2.67 4.90 -14.82
CA ASP A 70 -3.09 5.51 -16.05
C ASP A 70 -4.27 6.47 -15.79
N ALA A 71 -4.55 7.36 -16.74
CA ALA A 71 -5.70 8.25 -16.59
C ALA A 71 -7.04 7.49 -16.60
N ALA A 72 -7.07 6.23 -17.04
CA ALA A 72 -8.27 5.39 -17.09
C ALA A 72 -8.62 4.75 -15.73
N ALA A 73 -7.67 4.68 -14.79
CA ALA A 73 -7.90 4.50 -13.35
C ALA A 73 -8.68 5.64 -12.68
N SER A 74 -9.36 6.48 -13.46
CA SER A 74 -10.48 7.35 -13.04
C SER A 74 -11.71 6.50 -12.71
N VAL A 75 -11.58 5.56 -11.80
CA VAL A 75 -12.58 4.55 -11.39
C VAL A 75 -13.80 5.16 -10.69
N ALA A 76 -14.04 6.46 -10.80
CA ALA A 76 -15.11 7.08 -10.06
C ALA A 76 -15.69 8.35 -10.72
N ASN A 77 -15.64 8.46 -12.04
CA ASN A 77 -15.98 9.70 -12.75
C ASN A 77 -15.23 10.93 -12.18
N CYS A 78 -14.13 10.71 -11.45
CA CYS A 78 -13.36 11.77 -10.84
C CYS A 78 -12.46 12.35 -11.92
N ARG A 79 -12.79 13.58 -12.35
CA ARG A 79 -12.03 14.30 -13.37
C ARG A 79 -10.85 15.07 -12.78
N ASP A 80 -10.60 14.93 -11.48
CA ASP A 80 -9.49 15.60 -10.82
C ASP A 80 -8.15 14.98 -11.22
N GLN A 81 -7.13 15.83 -11.20
CA GLN A 81 -5.76 15.42 -11.46
C GLN A 81 -5.28 14.43 -10.40
N VAL A 82 -4.81 13.26 -10.85
CA VAL A 82 -4.11 12.30 -10.02
C VAL A 82 -2.69 12.76 -9.73
N ILE A 83 -2.30 12.72 -8.46
CA ILE A 83 -0.92 12.90 -7.99
C ILE A 83 -0.40 11.52 -7.63
N SER A 84 0.59 11.07 -8.40
CA SER A 84 1.30 9.81 -8.19
C SER A 84 2.80 10.07 -8.04
N PHE A 85 3.51 9.11 -7.47
CA PHE A 85 4.94 9.20 -7.20
C PHE A 85 5.65 8.04 -7.88
N PRO A 86 6.94 8.14 -8.22
CA PRO A 86 7.70 7.03 -8.77
C PRO A 86 8.09 5.97 -7.72
N LYS A 87 8.04 6.35 -6.44
CA LYS A 87 8.37 5.48 -5.30
C LYS A 87 7.68 5.95 -4.03
N VAL A 88 7.54 5.04 -3.07
CA VAL A 88 7.11 5.30 -1.69
C VAL A 88 8.06 4.58 -0.73
N LYS A 89 8.47 5.26 0.34
CA LYS A 89 9.21 4.64 1.43
C LYS A 89 8.23 4.00 2.40
N LEU A 90 8.23 2.67 2.47
CA LEU A 90 7.51 1.91 3.48
C LEU A 90 8.38 1.79 4.73
N ILE A 91 7.91 2.33 5.85
CA ILE A 91 8.57 2.28 7.15
C ILE A 91 7.71 1.40 8.05
N TYR A 92 8.28 0.31 8.54
CA TYR A 92 7.65 -0.58 9.50
C TYR A 92 8.20 -0.32 10.89
N THR A 93 7.29 -0.08 11.85
CA THR A 93 7.58 0.13 13.26
C THR A 93 6.67 -0.82 14.06
N PRO A 94 7.17 -1.98 14.54
CA PRO A 94 6.34 -3.02 15.15
C PRO A 94 5.42 -2.51 16.28
N ASP A 95 5.99 -1.70 17.18
CA ASP A 95 5.31 -1.10 18.34
C ASP A 95 4.71 0.29 18.05
N GLY A 96 4.58 0.65 16.77
CA GLY A 96 3.92 1.88 16.36
C GLY A 96 2.45 1.89 16.79
N LYS A 97 1.86 3.10 16.89
CA LYS A 97 0.42 3.23 17.13
C LYS A 97 -0.39 2.42 16.11
N GLU A 98 -1.61 2.06 16.47
CA GLU A 98 -2.51 1.25 15.63
C GLU A 98 -2.77 1.87 14.25
N GLN A 99 -2.58 3.18 14.12
CA GLN A 99 -2.78 3.92 12.88
C GLN A 99 -1.55 3.89 11.98
N TRP A 100 -1.79 3.55 10.70
CA TRP A 100 -0.87 3.89 9.62
C TRP A 100 -0.81 5.42 9.47
N THR A 101 0.29 5.94 8.96
CA THR A 101 0.38 7.35 8.56
C THR A 101 1.11 7.49 7.25
N ILE A 102 0.82 8.58 6.54
CA ILE A 102 1.60 8.96 5.37
C ILE A 102 1.94 10.44 5.42
N ASN A 103 3.22 10.71 5.22
CA ASN A 103 3.76 12.05 5.14
C ASN A 103 4.57 12.18 3.85
N GLU A 104 4.50 13.34 3.20
CA GLU A 104 5.39 13.69 2.10
C GLU A 104 6.64 14.36 2.69
N THR A 105 7.80 13.73 2.59
CA THR A 105 9.09 14.29 3.05
C THR A 105 9.95 14.55 1.82
N GLU A 106 10.40 15.78 1.62
CA GLU A 106 11.21 16.18 0.45
C GLU A 106 10.58 15.82 -0.92
N GLY A 107 9.24 15.78 -0.98
CA GLY A 107 8.49 15.42 -2.18
C GLY A 107 8.33 13.91 -2.41
N GLU A 108 8.75 13.06 -1.46
CA GLU A 108 8.55 11.62 -1.49
C GLU A 108 7.58 11.14 -0.41
N PRO A 109 6.58 10.29 -0.75
CA PRO A 109 5.67 9.75 0.24
C PRO A 109 6.40 8.73 1.12
N CYS A 110 6.15 8.82 2.42
CA CYS A 110 6.62 7.90 3.44
C CYS A 110 5.42 7.28 4.15
N LEU A 111 5.15 6.01 3.84
CA LEU A 111 4.09 5.21 4.44
C LEU A 111 4.64 4.52 5.70
N ASN A 112 4.17 4.95 6.87
CA ASN A 112 4.53 4.35 8.15
C ASN A 112 3.44 3.39 8.58
N ILE A 113 3.84 2.16 8.93
CA ILE A 113 2.94 1.08 9.31
C ILE A 113 3.45 0.38 10.57
N SER A 114 2.51 -0.09 11.38
CA SER A 114 2.70 -0.94 12.54
C SER A 114 2.37 -2.40 12.20
N LYS A 115 2.58 -3.32 13.14
CA LYS A 115 2.20 -4.74 12.96
C LYS A 115 0.72 -4.92 12.63
N GLN A 116 -0.15 -4.18 13.32
CA GLN A 116 -1.60 -4.24 13.10
C GLN A 116 -2.00 -3.70 11.73
N SER A 117 -1.48 -2.52 11.34
CA SER A 117 -1.79 -1.96 10.02
C SER A 117 -1.16 -2.77 8.88
N ALA A 118 -0.01 -3.43 9.08
CA ALA A 118 0.54 -4.40 8.14
C ALA A 118 -0.42 -5.56 7.87
N GLN A 119 -1.07 -6.10 8.91
CA GLN A 119 -2.08 -7.16 8.77
C GLN A 119 -3.30 -6.70 7.97
N ILE A 120 -3.78 -5.48 8.22
CA ILE A 120 -4.91 -4.92 7.46
C ILE A 120 -4.51 -4.64 6.01
N LEU A 121 -3.30 -4.15 5.77
CA LEU A 121 -2.77 -3.96 4.41
C LEU A 121 -2.68 -5.27 3.64
N MET A 122 -2.20 -6.35 4.27
CA MET A 122 -2.18 -7.68 3.66
C MET A 122 -3.59 -8.13 3.26
N GLN A 123 -4.58 -7.93 4.13
CA GLN A 123 -5.97 -8.25 3.81
C GLN A 123 -6.51 -7.40 2.65
N GLY A 124 -6.22 -6.11 2.63
CA GLY A 124 -6.61 -5.21 1.55
C GLY A 124 -6.01 -5.60 0.19
N LEU A 125 -4.75 -6.04 0.17
CA LEU A 125 -4.10 -6.56 -1.04
C LEU A 125 -4.73 -7.88 -1.49
N GLN A 126 -5.08 -8.78 -0.57
CA GLN A 126 -5.81 -10.01 -0.90
C GLN A 126 -7.20 -9.70 -1.50
N ASP A 127 -7.87 -8.67 -0.99
CA ASP A 127 -9.15 -8.23 -1.53
C ASP A 127 -9.01 -7.63 -2.92
N ILE A 128 -8.01 -6.77 -3.15
CA ILE A 128 -7.67 -6.24 -4.48
C ILE A 128 -7.51 -7.39 -5.49
N LYS A 129 -6.71 -8.41 -5.15
CA LYS A 129 -6.52 -9.60 -5.99
C LYS A 129 -7.82 -10.34 -6.29
N ALA A 130 -8.73 -10.37 -5.33
CA ALA A 130 -10.01 -11.05 -5.45
C ALA A 130 -11.10 -10.19 -6.11
N GLY A 131 -10.76 -9.00 -6.62
CA GLY A 131 -11.72 -8.09 -7.22
C GLY A 131 -12.66 -7.44 -6.19
N ARG A 132 -12.21 -7.29 -4.95
CA ARG A 132 -12.93 -6.63 -3.85
C ARG A 132 -12.19 -5.37 -3.40
N GLY A 133 -12.92 -4.33 -3.05
CA GLY A 133 -12.37 -3.09 -2.50
C GLY A 133 -13.49 -2.11 -2.20
N ASP A 134 -13.27 -0.82 -2.44
CA ASP A 134 -14.20 0.27 -2.09
C ASP A 134 -14.32 0.51 -0.58
N TYR A 135 -13.25 0.23 0.15
CA TYR A 135 -13.14 0.53 1.56
C TYR A 135 -11.74 1.04 1.85
N ALA A 136 -11.59 1.67 3.02
CA ALA A 136 -10.33 2.27 3.41
C ALA A 136 -9.83 1.75 4.75
N LEU A 137 -8.52 1.67 4.87
CA LEU A 137 -7.81 1.62 6.14
C LEU A 137 -7.69 3.04 6.71
N GLY A 138 -7.85 3.19 8.04
CA GLY A 138 -7.70 4.45 8.76
C GLY A 138 -9.03 5.11 9.14
N ASP A 139 -8.97 6.38 9.51
CA ASP A 139 -10.13 7.14 10.01
C ASP A 139 -10.73 8.08 8.95
N LYS A 140 -11.57 9.03 9.35
CA LYS A 140 -12.21 9.96 8.41
C LYS A 140 -11.22 10.93 7.76
N GLU A 141 -10.11 11.23 8.42
CA GLU A 141 -9.12 12.22 8.00
C GLU A 141 -7.95 11.56 7.25
N HIS A 142 -7.63 10.31 7.61
CA HIS A 142 -6.52 9.54 7.07
C HIS A 142 -6.99 8.22 6.46
N ARG A 143 -7.57 8.29 5.26
CA ARG A 143 -8.03 7.12 4.50
C ARG A 143 -6.99 6.60 3.52
N LEU A 144 -6.76 5.30 3.54
CA LEU A 144 -6.08 4.56 2.49
C LEU A 144 -7.07 3.60 1.83
N TRP A 145 -7.57 3.98 0.66
CA TRP A 145 -8.54 3.20 -0.11
C TRP A 145 -7.88 2.03 -0.83
N PHE A 146 -8.52 0.85 -0.74
CA PHE A 146 -8.14 -0.33 -1.51
C PHE A 146 -8.99 -0.42 -2.77
N TRP A 147 -8.30 -0.44 -3.90
CA TRP A 147 -8.93 -0.27 -5.20
C TRP A 147 -8.63 -1.45 -6.12
N TRP A 148 -9.65 -2.16 -6.56
CA TRP A 148 -9.50 -3.46 -7.23
C TRP A 148 -9.58 -3.39 -8.75
N CYS A 149 -10.01 -2.26 -9.32
CA CYS A 149 -10.22 -2.09 -10.75
C CYS A 149 -9.30 -1.00 -11.31
N LEU A 150 -8.07 -1.34 -11.66
CA LEU A 150 -7.25 -0.55 -12.56
C LEU A 150 -7.29 -1.27 -13.91
N LYS A 151 -8.02 -0.70 -14.87
CA LYS A 151 -8.08 -1.23 -16.25
C LYS A 151 -7.16 -0.42 -17.12
#